data_AF-A0A1G4TJD0-F1
#
_entry.id   AF-A0A1G4TJD0-F1
#
_cell.length_a   1.000
_cell.length_b   1.000
_cell.length_c   1.000
_cell.angle_alpha   90.00
_cell.angle_beta   90.00
_cell.angle_gamma   90.00
#
_symmetry.space_group_name_H-M   'P 1'
#
loop_
_entity.id
_entity.type
_entity.pdbx_description
1 polymer ?
#
loop_
_entity_poly.entity_id
_entity_poly.type
_entity_poly.pdbx_seq_one_letter_code
_entity_poly.pdbx_strand_id
1 'polypeptide(L)'
;MSYDKDEYEKLISTSPLFSLDKEKQRIAYKREALKMVEYLYCYLMAINAVKYEAFSVEIVDTAKRCIENYNPEAGHFINYFSAAWKQTYGHLVGKELVKDTFGGMHFTEEEARNFRKYMRLAQTKGFNTVSSEFDERVADAMGITIAEVNSLRSMINCKPTSGRYINDEGEEYSFIDQLDSGVYADSDILHFETAKEFLDLIEITFDQLQERQKPMLAMLITSKIALLTNEDDKLLNFIRKKTFFDGEVFEESLKRGEQIQAKEIAKRFGVVEASASRTWKSFKEKIETTRKNE
;
A
#
# COMPACT_ATOMS: atom_id res chain seq x y z
N MET A 1 -20.30 38.53 -10.56
CA MET A 1 -19.29 39.48 -10.03
C MET A 1 -18.22 39.56 -11.11
N SER A 2 -17.96 40.75 -11.68
CA SER A 2 -16.94 40.90 -12.73
C SER A 2 -15.62 41.22 -12.05
N TYR A 3 -14.61 40.37 -12.24
CA TYR A 3 -13.27 40.61 -11.72
C TYR A 3 -12.43 41.29 -12.81
N ASP A 4 -11.79 42.41 -12.50
CA ASP A 4 -10.88 43.11 -13.41
C ASP A 4 -9.43 42.82 -13.02
N LYS A 5 -8.70 42.17 -13.92
CA LYS A 5 -7.31 41.76 -13.68
C LYS A 5 -6.41 42.96 -13.43
N ASP A 6 -6.55 44.02 -14.23
CA ASP A 6 -5.65 45.17 -14.19
C ASP A 6 -5.91 46.01 -12.93
N GLU A 7 -7.17 46.07 -12.50
CA GLU A 7 -7.55 46.68 -11.22
C GLU A 7 -6.86 45.99 -10.04
N TYR A 8 -6.97 44.67 -9.93
CA TYR A 8 -6.38 43.92 -8.81
C TYR A 8 -4.85 43.90 -8.88
N GLU A 9 -4.25 43.85 -10.06
CA GLU A 9 -2.79 43.98 -10.25
C GLU A 9 -2.28 45.33 -9.72
N LYS A 10 -3.05 46.41 -9.95
CA LYS A 10 -2.76 47.74 -9.40
C LYS A 10 -2.93 47.77 -7.87
N LEU A 11 -4.01 47.22 -7.33
CA LEU A 11 -4.26 47.17 -5.88
C LEU A 11 -3.17 46.39 -5.12
N ILE A 12 -2.69 45.29 -5.70
CA ILE A 12 -1.58 44.49 -5.16
C ILE A 12 -0.28 45.31 -5.19
N SER A 13 0.04 45.91 -6.34
CA SER A 13 1.31 46.62 -6.54
C SER A 13 1.41 47.91 -5.73
N THR A 14 0.29 48.57 -5.46
CA THR A 14 0.21 49.82 -4.68
C THR A 14 -0.07 49.61 -3.20
N SER A 15 -0.18 48.36 -2.75
CA SER A 15 -0.51 48.05 -1.36
C SER A 15 0.57 48.56 -0.40
N PRO A 16 0.19 49.22 0.71
CA PRO A 16 1.14 49.67 1.73
C PRO A 16 1.66 48.52 2.61
N LEU A 17 1.13 47.29 2.45
CA LEU A 17 1.36 46.16 3.35
C LEU A 17 2.84 45.94 3.69
N PHE A 18 3.72 45.92 2.68
CA PHE A 18 5.14 45.61 2.87
C PHE A 18 5.97 46.80 3.37
N SER A 19 5.37 47.99 3.44
CA SER A 19 5.97 49.17 4.05
C SER A 19 5.61 49.31 5.54
N LEU A 20 4.70 48.48 6.06
CA LEU A 20 4.28 48.50 7.46
C LEU A 20 5.23 47.67 8.33
N ASP A 21 5.53 48.18 9.52
CA ASP A 21 6.29 47.44 10.54
C ASP A 21 5.39 46.39 11.19
N LYS A 22 5.75 45.10 11.04
CA LYS A 22 4.94 43.96 11.52
C LYS A 22 4.71 43.98 13.04
N GLU A 23 5.65 44.52 13.80
CA GLU A 23 5.61 44.52 15.27
C GLU A 23 4.96 45.79 15.80
N LYS A 24 5.34 46.95 15.26
CA LYS A 24 4.86 48.26 15.73
C LYS A 24 3.49 48.62 15.19
N GLN A 25 3.13 48.14 14.00
CA GLN A 25 1.88 48.48 13.29
C GLN A 25 1.00 47.24 13.08
N ARG A 26 0.97 46.34 14.07
CA ARG A 26 0.33 45.01 13.97
C ARG A 26 -1.12 45.03 13.48
N ILE A 27 -1.96 45.96 13.93
CA ILE A 27 -3.37 46.05 13.52
C ILE A 27 -3.47 46.47 12.05
N ALA A 28 -2.73 47.50 11.64
CA ALA A 28 -2.69 47.96 10.26
C ALA A 28 -2.13 46.87 9.33
N TYR A 29 -1.05 46.21 9.74
CA TYR A 29 -0.46 45.10 8.99
C TYR A 29 -1.46 43.97 8.80
N LYS A 30 -2.14 43.50 9.86
CA LYS A 30 -3.16 42.45 9.75
C LYS A 30 -4.30 42.84 8.81
N ARG A 31 -4.76 44.09 8.87
CA ARG A 31 -5.82 44.58 7.99
C ARG A 31 -5.40 44.58 6.53
N GLU A 32 -4.21 45.10 6.24
CA GLU A 32 -3.71 45.15 4.86
C GLU A 32 -3.32 43.75 4.34
N ALA A 33 -2.90 42.83 5.22
CA ALA A 33 -2.65 41.44 4.86
C ALA A 33 -3.94 40.71 4.45
N LEU A 34 -5.05 40.93 5.16
CA LEU A 34 -6.36 40.39 4.79
C LEU A 34 -6.82 40.90 3.42
N LYS A 35 -6.69 42.21 3.18
CA LYS A 35 -6.99 42.79 1.86
C LYS A 35 -6.09 42.22 0.77
N MET A 36 -4.80 42.04 1.03
CA MET A 36 -3.88 41.44 0.07
C MET A 36 -4.30 40.01 -0.30
N VAL A 37 -4.72 39.20 0.67
CA VAL A 37 -5.27 37.85 0.41
C VAL A 37 -6.49 37.93 -0.51
N GLU A 38 -7.41 38.85 -0.24
CA GLU A 38 -8.60 39.07 -1.07
C GLU A 38 -8.22 39.52 -2.50
N TYR A 39 -7.32 40.48 -2.63
CA TYR A 39 -6.86 40.96 -3.94
C TYR A 39 -6.20 39.85 -4.76
N LEU A 40 -5.39 39.00 -4.13
CA LEU A 40 -4.76 37.86 -4.81
C LEU A 40 -5.78 36.81 -5.26
N TYR A 41 -6.82 36.56 -4.46
CA TYR A 41 -7.92 35.67 -4.86
C TYR A 41 -8.67 36.24 -6.07
N CYS A 42 -9.12 37.49 -5.99
CA CYS A 42 -9.85 38.15 -7.07
C CYS A 42 -9.02 38.31 -8.35
N TYR A 43 -7.71 38.54 -8.22
CA TYR A 43 -6.76 38.54 -9.33
C TYR A 43 -6.74 37.21 -10.07
N LEU A 44 -6.70 36.08 -9.35
CA LEU A 44 -6.76 34.75 -9.98
C LEU A 44 -8.13 34.49 -10.60
N MET A 45 -9.22 34.90 -9.97
CA MET A 45 -10.56 34.80 -10.57
C MET A 45 -10.67 35.60 -11.87
N ALA A 46 -10.06 36.79 -11.93
CA ALA A 46 -10.00 37.60 -13.15
C ALA A 46 -9.19 36.94 -14.27
N ILE A 47 -8.11 36.21 -13.91
CA ILE A 47 -7.32 35.46 -14.89
C ILE A 47 -8.12 34.30 -15.46
N ASN A 48 -8.68 33.45 -14.59
CA ASN A 48 -9.45 32.29 -15.00
C ASN A 48 -10.25 31.71 -13.83
N ALA A 49 -11.46 32.22 -13.60
CA ALA A 49 -12.35 31.74 -12.55
C ALA A 49 -12.63 30.23 -12.66
N VAL A 50 -12.95 29.74 -13.86
CA VAL A 50 -13.24 28.31 -14.12
C VAL A 50 -12.10 27.40 -13.65
N LYS A 51 -10.86 27.85 -13.82
CA LYS A 51 -9.67 27.08 -13.45
C LYS A 51 -9.35 27.10 -11.97
N TYR A 52 -9.70 28.17 -11.26
CA TYR A 52 -9.16 28.47 -9.93
C TYR A 52 -10.20 28.48 -8.80
N GLU A 53 -11.49 28.62 -9.11
CA GLU A 53 -12.57 28.74 -8.11
C GLU A 53 -12.60 27.56 -7.13
N ALA A 54 -12.39 26.34 -7.63
CA ALA A 54 -12.37 25.12 -6.81
C ALA A 54 -11.23 25.08 -5.77
N PHE A 55 -10.19 25.91 -5.91
CA PHE A 55 -8.99 25.89 -5.06
C PHE A 55 -8.91 27.11 -4.13
N SER A 56 -10.07 27.65 -3.73
CA SER A 56 -10.18 28.87 -2.94
C SER A 56 -9.38 28.84 -1.63
N VAL A 57 -9.36 27.69 -0.94
CA VAL A 57 -8.64 27.51 0.33
C VAL A 57 -7.13 27.55 0.10
N GLU A 58 -6.65 26.84 -0.91
CA GLU A 58 -5.23 26.72 -1.22
C GLU A 58 -4.66 28.03 -1.77
N ILE A 59 -5.47 28.83 -2.47
CA ILE A 59 -5.13 30.19 -2.86
C ILE A 59 -4.88 31.04 -1.61
N VAL A 60 -5.79 31.01 -0.64
CA VAL A 60 -5.70 31.77 0.61
C VAL A 60 -4.45 31.36 1.40
N ASP A 61 -4.18 30.07 1.54
CA ASP A 61 -3.01 29.58 2.28
C ASP A 61 -1.70 29.92 1.56
N THR A 62 -1.67 29.80 0.23
CA THR A 62 -0.52 30.22 -0.56
C THR A 62 -0.27 31.72 -0.42
N ALA A 63 -1.33 32.54 -0.44
CA ALA A 63 -1.25 33.98 -0.26
C ALA A 63 -0.69 34.37 1.10
N LYS A 64 -1.21 33.79 2.21
CA LYS A 64 -0.71 34.03 3.57
C LYS A 64 0.78 33.70 3.70
N ARG A 65 1.17 32.51 3.22
CA ARG A 65 2.58 32.08 3.21
C ARG A 65 3.47 33.03 2.42
N CYS A 66 2.99 33.52 1.27
CA CYS A 66 3.74 34.49 0.47
C CYS A 66 3.90 35.82 1.20
N ILE A 67 2.83 36.35 1.79
CA ILE A 67 2.84 37.61 2.55
C ILE A 67 3.85 37.54 3.72
N GLU A 68 3.88 36.41 4.43
CA GLU A 68 4.75 36.24 5.59
C GLU A 68 6.23 36.23 5.22
N ASN A 69 6.57 35.55 4.11
CA ASN A 69 7.96 35.24 3.72
C ASN A 69 8.52 36.12 2.60
N TYR A 70 7.72 37.05 2.08
CA TYR A 70 8.17 37.89 0.97
C TYR A 70 9.28 38.86 1.39
N ASN A 71 10.32 38.94 0.56
CA ASN A 71 11.37 39.95 0.66
C ASN A 71 11.13 41.04 -0.41
N PRO A 72 10.89 42.31 -0.03
CA PRO A 72 10.72 43.42 -0.97
C PRO A 72 11.90 43.64 -1.93
N GLU A 73 13.12 43.24 -1.55
CA GLU A 73 14.31 43.37 -2.41
C GLU A 73 14.36 42.32 -3.53
N ALA A 74 13.54 41.26 -3.45
CA ALA A 74 13.58 40.12 -4.38
C ALA A 74 12.76 40.33 -5.67
N GLY A 75 12.07 41.47 -5.84
CA GLY A 75 11.35 41.81 -7.07
C GLY A 75 9.94 42.34 -6.82
N HIS A 76 8.99 41.99 -7.70
CA HIS A 76 7.58 42.35 -7.54
C HIS A 76 6.80 41.22 -6.85
N PHE A 77 6.02 41.56 -5.84
CA PHE A 77 5.27 40.59 -5.03
C PHE A 77 4.33 39.71 -5.85
N ILE A 78 3.66 40.28 -6.85
CA ILE A 78 2.72 39.54 -7.70
C ILE A 78 3.41 38.42 -8.49
N ASN A 79 4.67 38.61 -8.92
CA ASN A 79 5.45 37.59 -9.60
C ASN A 79 5.86 36.48 -8.64
N TYR A 80 6.25 36.85 -7.42
CA TYR A 80 6.56 35.89 -6.35
C TYR A 80 5.35 35.01 -6.02
N PHE A 81 4.19 35.63 -5.80
CA PHE A 81 2.94 34.89 -5.58
C PHE A 81 2.57 34.00 -6.77
N SER A 82 2.66 34.52 -8.01
CA SER A 82 2.31 33.77 -9.21
C SER A 82 3.19 32.53 -9.41
N ALA A 83 4.49 32.64 -9.10
CA ALA A 83 5.40 31.49 -9.13
C ALA A 83 5.03 30.44 -8.06
N ALA A 84 4.77 30.88 -6.82
CA ALA A 84 4.35 30.00 -5.74
C ALA A 84 3.00 29.32 -6.05
N TRP A 85 2.03 30.08 -6.57
CA TRP A 85 0.72 29.56 -6.95
C TRP A 85 0.82 28.56 -8.10
N LYS A 86 1.62 28.84 -9.13
CA LYS A 86 1.86 27.92 -10.24
C LYS A 86 2.38 26.56 -9.75
N GLN A 87 3.28 26.57 -8.77
CA GLN A 87 3.79 25.35 -8.15
C GLN A 87 2.69 24.64 -7.34
N THR A 88 2.02 25.33 -6.41
CA THR A 88 0.93 24.75 -5.59
C THR A 88 -0.16 24.15 -6.47
N TYR A 89 -0.66 24.92 -7.44
CA TYR A 89 -1.69 24.50 -8.37
C TYR A 89 -1.26 23.26 -9.18
N GLY A 90 -0.01 23.23 -9.66
CA GLY A 90 0.52 22.06 -10.37
C GLY A 90 0.58 20.79 -9.51
N HIS A 91 0.80 20.92 -8.20
CA HIS A 91 0.71 19.81 -7.27
C HIS A 91 -0.74 19.36 -7.03
N LEU A 92 -1.67 20.30 -6.86
CA LEU A 92 -3.09 20.01 -6.60
C LEU A 92 -3.73 19.29 -7.79
N VAL A 93 -3.63 19.86 -8.99
CA VAL A 93 -4.13 19.22 -10.22
C VAL A 93 -3.44 17.88 -10.46
N GLY A 94 -2.15 17.78 -10.14
CA GLY A 94 -1.43 16.52 -10.21
C GLY A 94 -1.98 15.43 -9.27
N LYS A 95 -2.41 15.81 -8.06
CA LYS A 95 -3.05 14.90 -7.11
C LYS A 95 -4.47 14.54 -7.52
N GLU A 96 -5.24 15.51 -8.02
CA GLU A 96 -6.62 15.30 -8.47
C GLU A 96 -6.67 14.41 -9.71
N LEU A 97 -5.78 14.62 -10.68
CA LEU A 97 -5.65 13.73 -11.85
C LEU A 97 -5.36 12.27 -11.44
N VAL A 98 -4.50 12.06 -10.45
CA VAL A 98 -4.22 10.72 -9.91
C VAL A 98 -5.47 10.18 -9.21
N LYS A 99 -6.11 10.97 -8.36
CA LYS A 99 -7.33 10.57 -7.64
C LYS A 99 -8.47 10.18 -8.58
N ASP A 100 -8.71 10.97 -9.63
CA ASP A 100 -9.78 10.75 -10.61
C ASP A 100 -9.47 9.58 -11.55
N THR A 101 -8.19 9.38 -11.90
CA THR A 101 -7.79 8.26 -12.77
C THR A 101 -7.87 6.93 -12.03
N PHE A 102 -7.55 6.90 -10.73
CA PHE A 102 -7.32 5.65 -10.01
C PHE A 102 -8.30 5.36 -8.85
N GLY A 103 -9.29 6.21 -8.62
CA GLY A 103 -10.50 5.93 -7.83
C GLY A 103 -10.32 5.07 -6.56
N GLY A 104 -9.66 5.60 -5.53
CA GLY A 104 -9.54 4.94 -4.22
C GLY A 104 -8.31 4.03 -4.04
N MET A 105 -7.53 3.77 -5.10
CA MET A 105 -6.22 3.14 -4.97
C MET A 105 -5.19 4.11 -4.38
N HIS A 106 -4.46 3.67 -3.33
CA HIS A 106 -3.42 4.48 -2.69
C HIS A 106 -2.08 4.31 -3.41
N PHE A 107 -1.49 5.41 -3.88
CA PHE A 107 -0.17 5.43 -4.54
C PHE A 107 0.88 6.08 -3.66
N THR A 108 2.12 5.63 -3.80
CA THR A 108 3.30 6.35 -3.32
C THR A 108 3.52 7.64 -4.12
N GLU A 109 4.22 8.63 -3.53
CA GLU A 109 4.55 9.87 -4.26
C GLU A 109 5.41 9.62 -5.52
N GLU A 110 6.22 8.57 -5.50
CA GLU A 110 7.10 8.18 -6.60
C GLU A 110 6.28 7.67 -7.79
N GLU A 111 5.32 6.77 -7.56
CA GLU A 111 4.40 6.27 -8.58
C GLU A 111 3.55 7.40 -9.18
N ALA A 112 3.01 8.28 -8.34
CA ALA A 112 2.24 9.44 -8.80
C ALA A 112 3.09 10.44 -9.61
N ARG A 113 4.38 10.57 -9.30
CA ARG A 113 5.32 11.41 -10.07
C ARG A 113 5.66 10.77 -11.41
N ASN A 114 5.88 9.46 -11.43
CA ASN A 114 6.15 8.68 -12.64
C ASN A 114 4.96 8.72 -13.59
N PHE A 115 3.74 8.53 -13.09
CA PHE A 115 2.50 8.69 -13.85
C PHE A 115 2.36 10.07 -14.51
N ARG A 116 2.60 11.16 -13.77
CA ARG A 116 2.50 12.53 -14.32
C ARG A 116 3.51 12.80 -15.43
N LYS A 117 4.73 12.27 -15.31
CA LYS A 117 5.76 12.39 -16.36
C LYS A 117 5.34 11.65 -17.62
N TYR A 118 4.83 10.43 -17.48
CA TYR A 118 4.31 9.61 -18.57
C TYR A 118 3.14 10.27 -19.31
N MET A 119 2.13 10.76 -18.59
CA MET A 119 0.97 11.44 -19.18
C MET A 119 1.37 12.68 -19.98
N ARG A 120 2.33 13.45 -19.44
CA ARG A 120 2.85 14.64 -20.14
C ARG A 120 3.58 14.25 -21.43
N LEU A 121 4.36 13.17 -21.42
CA LEU A 121 5.06 12.69 -22.61
C LEU A 121 4.09 12.21 -23.70
N ALA A 122 3.08 11.42 -23.31
CA ALA A 122 2.03 10.94 -24.21
C ALA A 122 1.28 12.11 -24.88
N GLN A 123 0.88 13.12 -24.09
CA GLN A 123 0.20 14.31 -24.59
C GLN A 123 1.08 15.18 -25.51
N THR A 124 2.37 15.31 -25.20
CA THR A 124 3.28 16.21 -25.94
C THR A 124 3.62 15.68 -27.34
N LYS A 125 3.60 14.36 -27.55
CA LYS A 125 4.06 13.74 -28.80
C LYS A 125 2.98 13.11 -29.67
N GLY A 126 1.71 13.10 -29.21
CA GLY A 126 0.60 12.54 -29.98
C GLY A 126 0.80 11.06 -30.37
N PHE A 127 1.63 10.33 -29.61
CA PHE A 127 1.98 8.96 -29.93
C PHE A 127 0.86 8.00 -29.53
N ASN A 128 0.75 6.91 -30.30
CA ASN A 128 -0.07 5.77 -29.93
C ASN A 128 0.54 5.09 -28.69
N THR A 129 -0.12 5.28 -27.55
CA THR A 129 0.28 4.83 -26.22
C THR A 129 0.18 3.30 -26.02
N VAL A 130 -0.05 2.54 -27.10
CA VAL A 130 -0.23 1.08 -27.09
C VAL A 130 0.92 0.35 -27.83
N SER A 131 1.92 1.06 -28.35
CA SER A 131 3.05 0.45 -29.07
C SER A 131 4.21 0.06 -28.14
N SER A 132 4.91 -1.06 -28.43
CA SER A 132 6.07 -1.46 -27.62
C SER A 132 7.26 -0.50 -27.76
N GLU A 133 7.40 0.15 -28.92
CA GLU A 133 8.43 1.18 -29.14
C GLU A 133 8.22 2.38 -28.21
N PHE A 134 6.97 2.69 -27.86
CA PHE A 134 6.66 3.72 -26.88
C PHE A 134 7.07 3.27 -25.47
N ASP A 135 6.83 2.02 -25.11
CA ASP A 135 7.18 1.47 -23.79
C ASP A 135 8.69 1.44 -23.57
N GLU A 136 9.47 1.07 -24.59
CA GLU A 136 10.93 1.08 -24.54
C GLU A 136 11.47 2.51 -24.34
N ARG A 137 10.93 3.48 -25.09
CA ARG A 137 11.33 4.89 -24.93
C ARG A 137 10.94 5.48 -23.58
N VAL A 138 9.81 5.03 -23.01
CA VAL A 138 9.35 5.42 -21.68
C VAL A 138 10.25 4.83 -20.60
N ALA A 139 10.57 3.54 -20.72
CA ALA A 139 11.50 2.84 -19.83
C ALA A 139 12.86 3.55 -19.78
N ASP A 140 13.44 3.84 -20.94
CA ASP A 140 14.71 4.55 -21.07
C ASP A 140 14.65 5.98 -20.50
N ALA A 141 13.61 6.75 -20.85
CA ALA A 141 13.47 8.14 -20.39
C ALA A 141 13.22 8.26 -18.88
N MET A 142 12.63 7.23 -18.27
CA MET A 142 12.31 7.19 -16.84
C MET A 142 13.34 6.43 -16.01
N GLY A 143 14.29 5.73 -16.64
CA GLY A 143 15.27 4.90 -15.96
C GLY A 143 14.65 3.70 -15.23
N ILE A 144 13.53 3.19 -15.76
CA ILE A 144 12.79 2.04 -15.22
C ILE A 144 12.79 0.90 -16.22
N THR A 145 12.47 -0.30 -15.78
CA THR A 145 12.36 -1.49 -16.61
C THR A 145 11.06 -1.52 -17.41
N ILE A 146 11.05 -2.26 -18.53
CA ILE A 146 9.83 -2.51 -19.31
C ILE A 146 8.75 -3.21 -18.47
N ALA A 147 9.14 -4.06 -17.51
CA ALA A 147 8.23 -4.70 -16.57
C ALA A 147 7.50 -3.68 -15.69
N GLU A 148 8.21 -2.65 -15.21
CA GLU A 148 7.62 -1.55 -14.44
C GLU A 148 6.69 -0.69 -15.32
N VAL A 149 7.05 -0.45 -16.59
CA VAL A 149 6.14 0.23 -17.54
C VAL A 149 4.85 -0.56 -17.75
N ASN A 150 4.93 -1.89 -17.87
CA ASN A 150 3.76 -2.76 -18.01
C ASN A 150 2.88 -2.76 -16.74
N SER A 151 3.50 -2.79 -15.56
CA SER A 151 2.78 -2.66 -14.28
C SER A 151 2.04 -1.33 -14.20
N LEU A 152 2.71 -0.22 -14.55
CA LEU A 152 2.11 1.11 -14.62
C LEU A 152 0.94 1.17 -15.62
N ARG A 153 1.06 0.54 -16.80
CA ARG A 153 -0.05 0.46 -17.77
C ARG A 153 -1.22 -0.35 -17.22
N SER A 154 -0.96 -1.47 -16.54
CA SER A 154 -2.00 -2.28 -15.89
C SER A 154 -2.74 -1.46 -14.84
N MET A 155 -2.02 -0.67 -14.03
CA MET A 155 -2.63 0.23 -13.05
C MET A 155 -3.53 1.29 -13.71
N ILE A 156 -3.12 1.86 -14.85
CA ILE A 156 -3.93 2.85 -15.60
C ILE A 156 -5.23 2.25 -16.14
N ASN A 157 -5.18 0.99 -16.58
CA ASN A 157 -6.34 0.30 -17.13
C ASN A 157 -7.25 -0.28 -16.04
N CYS A 158 -6.80 -0.31 -14.78
CA CYS A 158 -7.59 -0.77 -13.65
C CYS A 158 -8.50 0.37 -13.18
N LYS A 159 -9.69 0.49 -13.77
CA LYS A 159 -10.72 1.38 -13.23
C LYS A 159 -11.54 0.61 -12.20
N PRO A 160 -11.78 1.17 -11.01
CA PRO A 160 -12.79 0.62 -10.11
C PRO A 160 -14.16 0.75 -10.79
N THR A 161 -14.73 -0.36 -11.23
CA THR A 161 -16.11 -0.40 -11.71
C THR A 161 -17.03 -0.33 -10.50
N SER A 162 -18.06 0.52 -10.55
CA SER A 162 -19.13 0.46 -9.55
C SER A 162 -19.73 -0.94 -9.58
N GLY A 163 -19.95 -1.54 -8.41
CA GLY A 163 -20.46 -2.91 -8.31
C GLY A 163 -21.85 -3.15 -8.91
N ARG A 164 -22.46 -2.20 -9.62
CA ARG A 164 -23.79 -2.29 -10.24
C ARG A 164 -23.69 -2.12 -11.75
N TYR A 165 -24.34 -3.02 -12.49
CA TYR A 165 -24.39 -3.08 -13.95
C TYR A 165 -25.82 -3.38 -14.40
N ILE A 166 -26.29 -2.73 -15.47
CA ILE A 166 -27.59 -3.03 -16.07
C ILE A 166 -27.33 -3.77 -17.38
N ASN A 167 -27.87 -4.98 -17.53
CA ASN A 167 -27.70 -5.76 -18.75
C ASN A 167 -28.59 -5.24 -19.90
N ASP A 168 -28.44 -5.82 -21.09
CA ASP A 168 -29.19 -5.43 -22.29
C ASP A 168 -30.72 -5.68 -22.16
N GLU A 169 -31.14 -6.42 -21.13
CA GLU A 169 -32.54 -6.71 -20.79
C GLU A 169 -33.11 -5.74 -19.75
N GLY A 170 -32.32 -4.78 -19.26
CA GLY A 170 -32.75 -3.76 -18.29
C GLY A 170 -32.70 -4.22 -16.84
N GLU A 171 -32.11 -5.37 -16.56
CA GLU A 171 -31.97 -5.93 -15.21
C GLU A 171 -30.68 -5.44 -14.55
N GLU A 172 -30.81 -4.90 -13.33
CA GLU A 172 -29.69 -4.45 -12.50
C GLU A 172 -29.07 -5.65 -11.77
N TYR A 173 -27.80 -5.93 -12.05
CA TYR A 173 -27.00 -6.95 -11.39
C TYR A 173 -25.79 -6.35 -10.69
N SER A 174 -25.43 -6.94 -9.54
CA SER A 174 -24.25 -6.55 -8.79
C SER A 174 -23.04 -7.41 -9.16
N PHE A 175 -21.95 -6.82 -9.64
CA PHE A 175 -20.68 -7.52 -9.84
C PHE A 175 -20.15 -8.08 -8.52
N ILE A 176 -20.40 -7.40 -7.40
CA ILE A 176 -19.94 -7.84 -6.08
C ILE A 176 -20.65 -9.13 -5.66
N ASP A 177 -21.93 -9.27 -6.01
CA ASP A 177 -22.73 -10.45 -5.66
C ASP A 177 -22.31 -11.68 -6.49
N GLN A 178 -21.60 -11.46 -7.59
CA GLN A 178 -21.03 -12.51 -8.46
C GLN A 178 -19.57 -12.83 -8.12
N LEU A 179 -18.93 -12.05 -7.25
CA LEU A 179 -17.57 -12.36 -6.79
C LEU A 179 -17.66 -13.55 -5.84
N ASP A 180 -16.99 -14.63 -6.23
CA ASP A 180 -16.76 -15.76 -5.33
C ASP A 180 -15.94 -15.28 -4.12
N SER A 181 -16.47 -15.49 -2.92
CA SER A 181 -15.79 -15.13 -1.68
C SER A 181 -14.55 -15.98 -1.44
N GLY A 182 -14.47 -17.17 -2.06
CA GLY A 182 -13.45 -18.18 -1.80
C GLY A 182 -13.52 -18.79 -0.39
N VAL A 183 -14.52 -18.40 0.41
CA VAL A 183 -14.74 -18.86 1.79
C VAL A 183 -16.04 -19.67 1.79
N TYR A 184 -15.88 -20.98 1.93
CA TYR A 184 -16.96 -21.95 1.82
C TYR A 184 -17.17 -22.63 3.17
N ALA A 185 -18.40 -22.91 3.58
CA ALA A 185 -18.65 -23.65 4.83
C ALA A 185 -17.96 -25.04 4.84
N ASP A 186 -17.71 -25.60 3.66
CA ASP A 186 -17.07 -26.89 3.48
C ASP A 186 -15.53 -26.80 3.49
N SER A 187 -14.93 -25.60 3.39
CA SER A 187 -13.47 -25.46 3.43
C SER A 187 -12.89 -25.92 4.76
N ASP A 188 -13.57 -25.65 5.87
CA ASP A 188 -13.12 -26.05 7.21
C ASP A 188 -13.12 -27.59 7.37
N ILE A 189 -14.10 -28.28 6.76
CA ILE A 189 -14.18 -29.74 6.77
C ILE A 189 -13.08 -30.34 5.89
N LEU A 190 -12.86 -29.77 4.69
CA LEU A 190 -11.78 -30.17 3.79
C LEU A 190 -10.40 -29.94 4.41
N HIS A 191 -10.21 -28.83 5.14
CA HIS A 191 -8.97 -28.53 5.86
C HIS A 191 -8.71 -29.53 6.99
N PHE A 192 -9.75 -29.93 7.75
CA PHE A 192 -9.60 -30.95 8.79
C PHE A 192 -9.23 -32.32 8.21
N GLU A 193 -9.94 -32.81 7.18
CA GLU A 193 -9.60 -34.11 6.56
C GLU A 193 -8.21 -34.08 5.92
N THR A 194 -7.82 -32.98 5.26
CA THR A 194 -6.46 -32.84 4.71
C THR A 194 -5.39 -32.84 5.82
N ALA A 195 -5.64 -32.13 6.92
CA ALA A 195 -4.72 -32.11 8.06
C ALA A 195 -4.61 -33.49 8.72
N LYS A 196 -5.74 -34.19 8.83
CA LYS A 196 -5.83 -35.55 9.36
C LYS A 196 -5.04 -36.54 8.50
N GLU A 197 -5.23 -36.55 7.19
CA GLU A 197 -4.45 -37.37 6.25
C GLU A 197 -2.94 -37.11 6.38
N PHE A 198 -2.54 -35.84 6.49
CA PHE A 198 -1.13 -35.49 6.67
C PHE A 198 -0.57 -35.98 8.02
N LEU A 199 -1.36 -35.90 9.10
CA LEU A 199 -0.97 -36.39 10.41
C LEU A 199 -0.94 -37.93 10.49
N ASP A 200 -1.83 -38.61 9.76
CA ASP A 200 -1.78 -40.06 9.55
C ASP A 200 -0.49 -40.46 8.82
N LEU A 201 -0.11 -39.74 7.75
CA LEU A 201 1.14 -39.96 7.04
C LEU A 201 2.38 -39.75 7.94
N ILE A 202 2.35 -38.73 8.80
CA ILE A 202 3.40 -38.51 9.81
C ILE A 202 3.48 -39.71 10.76
N GLU A 203 2.35 -40.22 11.25
CA GLU A 203 2.30 -41.38 12.15
C GLU A 203 2.85 -42.65 11.49
N ILE A 204 2.41 -42.97 10.27
CA ILE A 204 2.94 -44.10 9.50
C ILE A 204 4.45 -43.99 9.33
N THR A 205 4.95 -42.80 8.96
CA THR A 205 6.38 -42.58 8.78
C THR A 205 7.14 -42.65 10.11
N PHE A 206 6.53 -42.18 11.20
CA PHE A 206 7.10 -42.21 12.54
C PHE A 206 7.21 -43.64 13.07
N ASP A 207 6.19 -44.47 12.84
CA ASP A 207 6.16 -45.87 13.30
C ASP A 207 7.23 -46.73 12.63
N GLN A 208 7.60 -46.39 11.38
CA GLN A 208 8.69 -47.02 10.62
C GLN A 208 10.10 -46.61 11.11
N LEU A 209 10.22 -45.67 12.04
CA LEU A 209 11.52 -45.26 12.58
C LEU A 209 12.09 -46.29 13.54
N GLN A 210 13.42 -46.27 13.68
CA GLN A 210 14.09 -47.03 14.73
C GLN A 210 13.73 -46.45 16.10
N GLU A 211 13.49 -47.30 17.09
CA GLU A 211 13.10 -46.90 18.46
C GLU A 211 14.03 -45.84 19.06
N ARG A 212 15.34 -45.91 18.81
CA ARG A 212 16.31 -44.91 19.28
C ARG A 212 16.08 -43.49 18.72
N GLN A 213 15.38 -43.33 17.61
CA GLN A 213 15.12 -42.05 16.94
C GLN A 213 13.78 -41.44 17.36
N LYS A 214 12.83 -42.27 17.78
CA LYS A 214 11.44 -41.88 18.08
C LYS A 214 11.33 -40.79 19.17
N PRO A 215 12.02 -40.87 20.33
CA PRO A 215 11.86 -39.87 21.39
C PRO A 215 12.21 -38.45 20.94
N MET A 216 13.35 -38.28 20.26
CA MET A 216 13.76 -36.95 19.79
C MET A 216 12.86 -36.44 18.67
N LEU A 217 12.41 -37.32 17.77
CA LEU A 217 11.50 -36.94 16.69
C LEU A 217 10.09 -36.59 17.20
N ALA A 218 9.58 -37.30 18.21
CA ALA A 218 8.31 -36.97 18.86
C ALA A 218 8.29 -35.53 19.36
N MET A 219 9.36 -35.11 20.07
CA MET A 219 9.53 -33.73 20.53
C MET A 219 9.62 -32.73 19.36
N LEU A 220 10.38 -33.05 18.30
CA LEU A 220 10.53 -32.16 17.14
C LEU A 220 9.22 -31.99 16.35
N ILE A 221 8.48 -33.07 16.15
CA ILE A 221 7.18 -33.07 15.46
C ILE A 221 6.19 -32.29 16.31
N THR A 222 6.05 -32.66 17.59
CA THR A 222 5.06 -32.05 18.49
C THR A 222 5.28 -30.56 18.65
N SER A 223 6.54 -30.12 18.79
CA SER A 223 6.83 -28.69 18.90
C SER A 223 6.44 -27.90 17.64
N LYS A 224 6.60 -28.49 16.45
CA LYS A 224 6.25 -27.87 15.17
C LYS A 224 4.76 -27.71 14.93
N ILE A 225 3.95 -28.62 15.46
CA ILE A 225 2.51 -28.61 15.27
C ILE A 225 1.76 -27.95 16.43
N ALA A 226 2.38 -27.80 17.61
CA ALA A 226 1.72 -27.36 18.83
C ALA A 226 0.89 -26.08 18.67
N LEU A 227 1.49 -25.02 18.10
CA LEU A 227 0.82 -23.74 17.88
C LEU A 227 -0.26 -23.79 16.80
N LEU A 228 -0.07 -24.63 15.78
CA LEU A 228 -1.02 -24.80 14.67
C LEU A 228 -2.31 -25.50 15.13
N THR A 229 -2.23 -26.27 16.22
CA THR A 229 -3.28 -27.19 16.63
C THR A 229 -4.03 -26.72 17.86
N ASN A 230 -3.56 -25.65 18.49
CA ASN A 230 -4.17 -25.07 19.69
C ASN A 230 -5.50 -24.36 19.40
N GLU A 231 -5.70 -23.90 18.16
CA GLU A 231 -6.88 -23.13 17.75
C GLU A 231 -8.06 -24.02 17.30
N ASP A 232 -7.83 -25.33 17.10
CA ASP A 232 -8.84 -26.28 16.64
C ASP A 232 -8.95 -27.48 17.61
N ASP A 233 -10.05 -27.52 18.38
CA ASP A 233 -10.35 -28.57 19.35
C ASP A 233 -10.45 -29.97 18.71
N LYS A 234 -10.92 -30.09 17.46
CA LYS A 234 -10.99 -31.39 16.77
C LYS A 234 -9.61 -31.87 16.41
N LEU A 235 -8.77 -31.00 15.87
CA LEU A 235 -7.39 -31.32 15.48
C LEU A 235 -6.53 -31.64 16.72
N LEU A 236 -6.71 -30.89 17.80
CA LEU A 236 -6.06 -31.15 19.08
C LEU A 236 -6.42 -32.54 19.64
N ASN A 237 -7.71 -32.88 19.65
CA ASN A 237 -8.17 -34.19 20.10
C ASN A 237 -7.66 -35.34 19.23
N PHE A 238 -7.44 -35.08 17.93
CA PHE A 238 -6.88 -36.05 17.01
C PHE A 238 -5.39 -36.28 17.29
N ILE A 239 -4.61 -35.20 17.41
CA ILE A 239 -3.15 -35.27 17.61
C ILE A 239 -2.78 -35.90 18.95
N ARG A 240 -3.54 -35.65 20.01
CA ARG A 240 -3.32 -36.26 21.33
C ARG A 240 -3.40 -37.79 21.32
N LYS A 241 -3.98 -38.39 20.29
CA LYS A 241 -4.07 -39.85 20.12
C LYS A 241 -2.87 -40.44 19.35
N LYS A 242 -2.00 -39.59 18.80
CA LYS A 242 -0.87 -40.00 17.95
C LYS A 242 0.31 -40.47 18.77
N THR A 243 1.02 -41.48 18.28
CA THR A 243 2.19 -42.07 18.98
C THR A 243 3.36 -41.11 19.13
N PHE A 244 3.51 -40.17 18.21
CA PHE A 244 4.56 -39.15 18.23
C PHE A 244 4.26 -37.95 19.15
N PHE A 245 3.07 -37.89 19.75
CA PHE A 245 2.65 -36.75 20.55
C PHE A 245 3.38 -36.69 21.90
N ASP A 246 4.12 -35.61 22.11
CA ASP A 246 4.84 -35.33 23.36
C ASP A 246 4.12 -34.23 24.15
N GLY A 247 3.35 -34.64 25.17
CA GLY A 247 2.54 -33.73 25.97
C GLY A 247 3.35 -32.67 26.71
N GLU A 248 4.57 -32.99 27.16
CA GLU A 248 5.42 -32.03 27.88
C GLU A 248 5.88 -30.91 26.95
N VAL A 249 6.35 -31.27 25.75
CA VAL A 249 6.78 -30.33 24.71
C VAL A 249 5.61 -29.50 24.19
N PHE A 250 4.43 -30.10 24.06
CA PHE A 250 3.22 -29.40 23.65
C PHE A 250 2.89 -28.28 24.64
N GLU A 251 2.74 -28.61 25.92
CA GLU A 251 2.44 -27.64 26.97
C GLU A 251 3.52 -26.57 27.13
N GLU A 252 4.80 -26.94 26.98
CA GLU A 252 5.91 -25.99 27.00
C GLU A 252 5.87 -25.02 25.81
N SER A 253 5.55 -25.51 24.61
CA SER A 253 5.41 -24.67 23.40
C SER A 253 4.24 -23.69 23.56
N LEU A 254 3.11 -24.13 24.13
CA LEU A 254 1.96 -23.26 24.41
C LEU A 254 2.27 -22.18 25.46
N LYS A 255 2.92 -22.56 26.56
CA LYS A 255 3.30 -21.60 27.62
C LYS A 255 4.25 -20.52 27.12
N ARG A 256 5.16 -20.86 26.21
CA ARG A 256 6.10 -19.89 25.62
C ARG A 256 5.46 -19.07 24.49
N GLY A 257 4.41 -19.57 23.86
CA GLY A 257 3.84 -18.98 22.65
C GLY A 257 4.75 -19.10 21.41
N GLU A 258 5.77 -19.97 21.48
CA GLU A 258 6.73 -20.19 20.40
C GLU A 258 7.16 -21.66 20.30
N GLN A 259 7.64 -22.05 19.11
CA GLN A 259 8.18 -23.39 18.86
C GLN A 259 9.49 -23.59 19.65
N ILE A 260 9.65 -24.70 20.36
CA ILE A 260 10.93 -25.08 20.96
C ILE A 260 11.95 -25.31 19.85
N GLN A 261 13.11 -24.67 19.98
CA GLN A 261 14.16 -24.75 18.97
C GLN A 261 14.81 -26.14 18.95
N ALA A 262 15.20 -26.60 17.76
CA ALA A 262 15.88 -27.89 17.58
C ALA A 262 17.16 -28.02 18.42
N LYS A 263 17.86 -26.91 18.66
CA LYS A 263 19.03 -26.82 19.55
C LYS A 263 18.70 -27.18 21.00
N GLU A 264 17.57 -26.73 21.51
CA GLU A 264 17.14 -27.02 22.88
C GLU A 264 16.74 -28.49 23.03
N ILE A 265 16.02 -29.04 22.05
CA ILE A 265 15.67 -30.46 22.02
C ILE A 265 16.95 -31.31 21.93
N ALA A 266 17.89 -30.97 21.04
CA ALA A 266 19.17 -31.67 20.92
C ALA A 266 19.94 -31.74 22.25
N LYS A 267 19.92 -30.65 23.02
CA LYS A 267 20.54 -30.58 24.34
C LYS A 267 19.93 -31.59 25.34
N ARG A 268 18.63 -31.87 25.27
CA ARG A 268 17.95 -32.88 26.13
C ARG A 268 18.47 -34.30 25.89
N PHE A 269 18.94 -34.57 24.68
CA PHE A 269 19.51 -35.87 24.30
C PHE A 269 21.04 -35.92 24.36
N GLY A 270 21.69 -34.84 24.81
CA GLY A 270 23.16 -34.77 24.83
C GLY A 270 23.80 -34.79 23.44
N VAL A 271 23.07 -34.39 22.39
CA VAL A 271 23.57 -34.35 21.01
C VAL A 271 23.74 -32.92 20.51
N VAL A 272 24.59 -32.75 19.51
CA VAL A 272 24.75 -31.45 18.83
C VAL A 272 23.54 -31.12 17.96
N GLU A 273 23.23 -29.84 17.82
CA GLU A 273 22.11 -29.33 17.02
C GLU A 273 22.11 -29.90 15.58
N ALA A 274 23.29 -29.98 14.95
CA ALA A 274 23.44 -30.55 13.61
C ALA A 274 22.93 -32.00 13.50
N SER A 275 22.92 -32.77 14.59
CA SER A 275 22.36 -34.12 14.61
C SER A 275 20.84 -34.11 14.66
N ALA A 276 20.22 -33.21 15.43
CA ALA A 276 18.77 -33.02 15.41
C ALA A 276 18.30 -32.52 14.04
N SER A 277 19.00 -31.55 13.44
CA SER A 277 18.66 -31.03 12.10
C SER A 277 18.77 -32.08 11.00
N ARG A 278 19.81 -32.93 11.05
CA ARG A 278 19.96 -34.07 10.11
C ARG A 278 18.84 -35.10 10.29
N THR A 279 18.49 -35.39 11.55
CA THR A 279 17.40 -36.34 11.86
C THR A 279 16.06 -35.82 11.35
N TRP A 280 15.78 -34.54 11.56
CA TRP A 280 14.59 -33.88 11.01
C TRP A 280 14.57 -33.88 9.48
N LYS A 281 15.71 -33.59 8.84
CA LYS A 281 15.81 -33.62 7.37
C LYS A 281 15.53 -35.02 6.81
N SER A 282 16.14 -36.04 7.37
CA SER A 282 15.91 -37.43 6.95
C SER A 282 14.46 -37.86 7.17
N PHE A 283 13.81 -37.40 8.25
CA PHE A 283 12.39 -37.67 8.47
C PHE A 283 11.50 -37.03 7.40
N LYS A 284 11.76 -35.77 7.01
CA LYS A 284 11.02 -35.11 5.92
C LYS A 284 11.18 -35.85 4.58
N GLU A 285 12.40 -36.25 4.25
CA GLU A 285 12.68 -37.03 3.03
C GLU A 285 11.91 -38.37 3.04
N LYS A 286 11.77 -39.00 4.21
CA LYS A 286 10.93 -40.21 4.36
C LYS A 286 9.45 -39.92 4.15
N ILE A 287 8.90 -38.84 4.72
CA ILE A 287 7.50 -38.44 4.51
C ILE A 287 7.22 -38.25 3.00
N GLU A 288 8.11 -37.56 2.28
CA GLU A 288 7.98 -37.36 0.83
C GLU A 288 8.03 -38.67 0.04
N THR A 289 8.77 -39.66 0.53
CA THR A 289 8.86 -40.99 -0.09
C THR A 289 7.62 -41.81 0.20
N THR A 290 7.14 -41.84 1.45
CA THR A 290 5.91 -42.54 1.85
C THR A 290 4.71 -42.01 1.08
N ARG A 291 4.60 -40.68 0.92
CA ARG A 291 3.52 -40.02 0.16
C ARG A 291 3.47 -40.42 -1.33
N LYS A 292 4.58 -40.86 -1.92
CA LYS A 292 4.63 -41.29 -3.33
C LYS A 292 4.26 -42.75 -3.54
N ASN A 293 4.21 -43.53 -2.46
CA ASN A 293 3.90 -44.95 -2.47
C ASN A 293 2.46 -45.26 -2.05
N GLU A 294 1.70 -44.24 -1.61
CA GLU A 294 0.24 -44.24 -1.46
C GLU A 294 -0.43 -43.76 -2.75
#